data_AF-A0A443RUZ2-F1
#
_entry.id   AF-A0A443RUZ2-F1
#
_cell.length_a   1.000
_cell.length_b   1.000
_cell.length_c   1.000
_cell.angle_alpha   90.00
_cell.angle_beta   90.00
_cell.angle_gamma   90.00
#
_symmetry.space_group_name_H-M   'P 1'
#
loop_
_entity.id
_entity.type
_entity.pdbx_description
1 polymer ?
#
loop_
_entity_poly.entity_id
_entity_poly.type
_entity_poly.pdbx_seq_one_letter_code
_entity_poly.pdbx_strand_id
1 'polypeptide(L)'
;MTDYQRASLNAFQKMFPNAMQRGCFFMSQCLWRKKAEFNIRGRYVEDPDFALNLRYPAALAFVPPEDVVHAFENLQYVPFFLDNETTIAPLLNL
;
A
#
# COMPACT_ATOMS: atom_id res chain seq x y z
N MET A 1 12.67 9.08 -9.90
CA MET A 1 11.80 8.52 -8.85
C MET A 1 11.00 9.68 -8.28
N THR A 2 9.68 9.62 -8.30
CA THR A 2 8.81 10.73 -7.89
C THR A 2 7.82 10.28 -6.84
N ASP A 3 7.33 11.21 -6.03
CA ASP A 3 6.16 10.95 -5.19
C ASP A 3 4.89 10.81 -6.06
N TYR A 4 3.82 10.30 -5.45
CA TYR A 4 2.54 10.04 -6.13
C TYR A 4 1.59 11.25 -6.09
N GLN A 5 2.09 12.45 -5.73
CA GLN A 5 1.28 13.65 -5.78
C GLN A 5 0.96 14.01 -7.22
N ARG A 6 -0.32 14.26 -7.51
CA ARG A 6 -0.79 14.54 -8.87
C ARG A 6 -0.08 15.74 -9.51
N ALA A 7 0.25 16.75 -8.71
CA ALA A 7 1.02 17.90 -9.18
C ALA A 7 2.42 17.51 -9.65
N SER A 8 3.14 16.70 -8.87
CA SER A 8 4.46 16.18 -9.23
C SER A 8 4.41 15.30 -10.46
N LEU A 9 3.45 14.35 -10.53
CA LEU A 9 3.26 13.48 -11.68
C LEU A 9 3.07 14.30 -12.97
N ASN A 10 2.15 15.27 -12.94
CA ASN A 10 1.85 16.10 -14.10
C ASN A 10 3.02 17.01 -14.50
N ALA A 11 3.74 17.60 -13.53
CA ALA A 11 4.86 18.47 -13.81
C ALA A 11 6.02 17.71 -14.48
N PHE A 12 6.33 16.50 -14.01
CA PHE A 12 7.35 15.65 -14.60
C PHE A 12 6.97 15.20 -16.01
N GLN A 13 5.73 14.75 -16.22
CA GLN A 13 5.26 14.36 -17.55
C GLN A 13 5.29 15.53 -18.55
N LYS A 14 5.01 16.76 -18.09
CA LYS A 14 5.07 17.97 -18.91
C LYS A 14 6.50 18.35 -19.30
N MET A 15 7.44 18.30 -18.35
CA MET A 15 8.82 18.74 -18.60
C MET A 15 9.69 17.66 -19.26
N PHE A 16 9.37 16.40 -19.03
CA PHE A 16 10.15 15.25 -19.51
C PHE A 16 9.22 14.16 -20.10
N PRO A 17 8.54 14.42 -21.23
CA PRO A 17 7.52 13.51 -21.78
C PRO A 17 8.07 12.15 -22.21
N ASN A 18 9.36 12.09 -22.56
CA ASN A 18 10.03 10.86 -23.00
C ASN A 18 10.68 10.07 -21.84
N ALA A 19 10.68 10.62 -20.62
CA ALA A 19 11.27 9.96 -19.47
C ALA A 19 10.26 9.00 -18.83
N MET A 20 10.71 7.78 -18.54
CA MET A 20 9.92 6.82 -17.76
C MET A 20 9.86 7.28 -16.30
N GLN A 21 8.70 7.77 -15.88
CA GLN A 21 8.46 8.13 -14.50
C GLN A 21 8.22 6.89 -13.64
N ARG A 22 9.05 6.70 -12.62
CA ARG A 22 8.90 5.64 -11.62
C ARG A 22 8.49 6.24 -10.28
N GLY A 23 7.43 5.69 -9.71
CA GLY A 23 6.97 6.05 -8.36
C GLY A 23 7.96 5.60 -7.28
N CYS A 24 7.97 6.33 -6.17
CA CYS A 24 8.81 6.03 -5.01
C CYS A 24 8.13 5.03 -4.07
N PHE A 25 8.77 3.91 -3.76
CA PHE A 25 8.27 2.91 -2.79
C PHE A 25 8.06 3.47 -1.36
N PHE A 26 8.54 4.70 -1.12
CA PHE A 26 8.20 5.50 0.05
C PHE A 26 6.69 5.73 0.25
N MET A 27 5.84 5.35 -0.72
CA MET A 27 4.38 5.15 -0.51
C MET A 27 4.05 4.29 0.73
N SER A 28 4.93 3.35 1.09
CA SER A 28 4.82 2.55 2.32
C SER A 28 4.72 3.42 3.60
N GLN A 29 5.18 4.67 3.58
CA GLN A 29 4.98 5.60 4.69
C GLN A 29 3.54 6.05 4.87
N CYS A 30 2.74 6.14 3.80
CA CYS A 30 1.32 6.42 3.91
C CYS A 30 0.60 5.29 4.66
N LEU A 31 0.97 4.03 4.36
CA LEU A 31 0.49 2.87 5.10
C LEU A 31 0.94 2.91 6.56
N TRP A 32 2.20 3.30 6.84
CA TRP A 32 2.68 3.48 8.21
C TRP A 32 1.87 4.52 9.01
N ARG A 33 1.56 5.67 8.40
CA ARG A 33 0.74 6.71 9.02
C ARG A 33 -0.67 6.22 9.32
N LYS A 34 -1.33 5.53 8.37
CA LYS A 34 -2.64 4.91 8.59
C LYS A 34 -2.63 3.89 9.73
N LYS A 35 -1.57 3.07 9.88
CA LYS A 35 -1.45 2.11 11.00
C LYS A 35 -1.46 2.79 12.37
N ALA A 36 -0.88 3.98 12.47
CA ALA A 36 -0.87 4.75 13.71
C ALA A 36 -2.24 5.38 14.02
N GLU A 37 -3.00 5.75 12.99
CA GLU A 37 -4.35 6.32 13.12
C GLU A 37 -5.37 5.30 13.65
N PHE A 38 -5.23 4.02 13.28
CA PHE A 38 -6.18 2.96 13.64
C PHE A 38 -5.74 2.08 14.82
N ASN A 39 -4.82 2.54 15.68
CA ASN A 39 -4.28 1.78 16.82
C ASN A 39 -3.61 0.43 16.49
N ILE A 40 -3.26 0.20 15.22
CA ILE A 40 -2.64 -1.06 14.74
C ILE A 40 -1.14 -1.10 15.02
N ARG A 41 -0.54 0.06 15.35
CA ARG A 41 0.91 0.23 15.50
C ARG A 41 1.52 -0.65 16.59
N GLY A 42 0.87 -0.82 17.75
CA GLY A 42 1.39 -1.64 18.85
C GLY A 42 1.58 -3.09 18.41
N ARG A 43 0.49 -3.71 17.95
CA ARG A 43 0.49 -5.09 17.42
C ARG A 43 1.45 -5.27 16.25
N TYR A 44 1.57 -4.28 15.36
CA TYR A 44 2.55 -4.33 14.27
C TYR A 44 4.01 -4.36 14.73
N VAL A 45 4.34 -3.77 15.89
CA VAL A 45 5.71 -3.79 16.42
C VAL A 45 5.98 -5.08 17.22
N GLU A 46 4.96 -5.58 17.93
CA GLU A 46 5.08 -6.72 18.85
C GLU A 46 4.94 -8.09 18.15
N ASP A 47 4.21 -8.15 17.05
CA ASP A 47 3.90 -9.39 16.32
C ASP A 47 4.51 -9.35 14.91
N PRO A 48 5.66 -10.03 14.69
CA PRO A 48 6.34 -10.09 13.40
C PRO A 48 5.50 -10.71 12.28
N ASP A 49 4.66 -11.70 12.59
CA ASP A 49 3.82 -12.39 11.60
C ASP A 49 2.67 -11.47 11.17
N PHE A 50 2.05 -10.77 12.13
CA PHE A 50 1.10 -9.71 11.83
C PHE A 50 1.74 -8.60 11.00
N ALA A 51 2.97 -8.21 11.34
CA ALA A 51 3.71 -7.19 10.60
C ALA A 51 4.01 -7.61 9.16
N LEU A 52 4.36 -8.88 8.94
CA LEU A 52 4.63 -9.44 7.63
C LEU A 52 3.37 -9.43 6.78
N ASN A 53 2.26 -9.94 7.29
CA ASN A 53 1.00 -9.98 6.56
C ASN A 53 0.47 -8.56 6.25
N LEU A 54 0.65 -7.60 7.16
CA LEU A 54 0.25 -6.21 6.95
C LEU A 54 1.18 -5.44 5.96
N ARG A 55 2.13 -6.11 5.29
CA ARG A 55 2.91 -5.56 4.18
C ARG A 55 2.40 -5.98 2.81
N TYR A 56 1.48 -6.94 2.71
CA TYR A 56 0.90 -7.33 1.41
C TYR A 56 0.35 -6.15 0.60
N PRO A 57 -0.36 -5.15 1.18
CA PRO A 57 -0.82 -4.00 0.41
C PRO A 57 0.32 -3.17 -0.18
N ALA A 58 1.48 -3.11 0.48
CA ALA A 58 2.66 -2.44 -0.06
C ALA A 58 3.30 -3.27 -1.19
N ALA A 59 3.22 -4.61 -1.11
CA ALA A 59 3.74 -5.51 -2.13
C ALA A 59 3.01 -5.43 -3.47
N LEU A 60 1.75 -4.95 -3.48
CA LEU A 60 1.00 -4.68 -4.70
C LEU A 60 1.69 -3.67 -5.63
N ALA A 61 2.58 -2.83 -5.11
CA ALA A 61 3.40 -1.93 -5.93
C ALA A 61 4.34 -2.66 -6.91
N PHE A 62 4.56 -3.96 -6.72
CA PHE A 62 5.38 -4.81 -7.58
C PHE A 62 4.57 -5.72 -8.50
N VAL A 63 3.24 -5.70 -8.39
CA VAL A 63 2.33 -6.45 -9.28
C VAL A 63 2.18 -5.66 -10.59
N PRO A 64 2.14 -6.32 -11.76
CA PRO A 64 1.84 -5.66 -13.03
C PRO A 64 0.52 -4.88 -12.94
N PRO A 65 0.42 -3.65 -13.47
CA PRO A 65 -0.78 -2.80 -13.35
C PRO A 65 -2.10 -3.49 -13.72
N GLU A 66 -2.07 -4.35 -14.73
CA GLU A 66 -3.19 -5.17 -15.21
C GLU A 66 -3.71 -6.16 -14.16
N ASP A 67 -2.84 -6.65 -13.27
CA ASP A 67 -3.14 -7.67 -12.28
C ASP A 67 -3.36 -7.08 -10.88
N VAL A 68 -3.07 -5.78 -10.66
CA VAL A 68 -3.16 -5.14 -9.33
C VAL A 68 -4.55 -5.27 -8.72
N VAL A 69 -5.61 -5.08 -9.51
CA VAL A 69 -7.00 -5.17 -9.02
C VAL A 69 -7.29 -6.59 -8.56
N HIS A 70 -6.99 -7.58 -9.39
CA HIS A 70 -7.21 -8.99 -9.07
C HIS A 70 -6.38 -9.43 -7.85
N ALA A 71 -5.11 -9.00 -7.77
CA ALA A 71 -4.26 -9.27 -6.63
C ALA A 71 -4.80 -8.64 -5.34
N PHE A 72 -5.36 -7.42 -5.41
CA PHE A 72 -5.97 -6.75 -4.26
C PHE A 72 -7.25 -7.46 -3.80
N GLU A 73 -8.11 -7.90 -4.72
CA GLU A 73 -9.30 -8.68 -4.40
C GLU A 73 -8.93 -10.00 -3.71
N ASN A 74 -7.92 -10.70 -4.23
CA ASN A 74 -7.42 -11.95 -3.64
C ASN A 74 -6.89 -11.76 -2.21
N LEU A 75 -6.31 -10.60 -1.88
CA LEU A 75 -5.86 -10.32 -0.51
C LEU A 75 -7.00 -10.33 0.51
N GLN A 76 -8.21 -9.94 0.12
CA GLN A 76 -9.37 -9.91 1.02
C GLN A 76 -9.77 -11.32 1.47
N TYR A 77 -9.44 -12.35 0.69
CA TYR A 77 -9.75 -13.74 0.99
C TYR A 77 -8.61 -14.50 1.68
N VAL A 78 -7.46 -13.87 1.89
CA VAL A 78 -6.36 -14.48 2.65
C VAL A 78 -6.78 -14.59 4.12
N PRO A 79 -6.58 -15.76 4.78
CA PRO A 79 -7.06 -15.99 6.16
C PRO A 79 -6.72 -14.87 7.13
N PHE A 80 -5.51 -14.31 7.04
CA PHE A 80 -5.10 -13.17 7.86
C PHE A 80 -6.05 -11.96 7.77
N PHE A 81 -6.50 -11.58 6.58
CA PHE A 81 -7.37 -10.42 6.40
C PHE A 81 -8.82 -10.72 6.79
N LEU A 82 -9.27 -11.96 6.61
CA LEU A 82 -10.57 -12.43 7.10
C LEU A 82 -10.61 -12.41 8.64
N ASP A 83 -9.60 -12.99 9.29
CA ASP A 83 -9.51 -13.10 10.74
C ASP A 83 -9.35 -11.74 11.44
N ASN A 84 -8.88 -10.72 10.72
CA ASN A 84 -8.60 -9.39 11.25
C ASN A 84 -9.41 -8.27 10.56
N GLU A 85 -10.51 -8.62 9.88
CA GLU A 85 -11.33 -7.69 9.08
C GLU A 85 -11.69 -6.42 9.87
N THR A 86 -12.21 -6.56 11.09
CA THR A 86 -12.62 -5.42 11.94
C THR A 86 -11.46 -4.49 12.31
N THR A 87 -10.24 -5.00 12.34
CA THR A 87 -9.04 -4.23 12.69
C THR A 87 -8.40 -3.60 11.45
N ILE A 88 -8.50 -4.25 10.29
CA ILE A 88 -7.75 -3.89 9.07
C ILE A 88 -8.62 -3.17 8.03
N ALA A 89 -9.93 -3.39 8.01
CA ALA A 89 -10.86 -2.75 7.06
C ALA A 89 -10.70 -1.22 7.00
N PRO A 90 -10.55 -0.48 8.12
CA PRO A 90 -10.31 0.96 8.07
C PRO A 90 -9.00 1.36 7.35
N LEU A 91 -7.99 0.50 7.39
CA LEU A 91 -6.71 0.74 6.71
C LEU A 91 -6.85 0.60 5.18
N LEU A 92 -7.64 -0.38 4.74
CA LEU A 92 -7.83 -0.73 3.33
C LEU A 92 -9.03 -0.04 2.67
N ASN A 93 -9.82 0.72 3.45
CA ASN A 93 -11.11 1.27 3.01
C ASN A 93 -12.04 0.16 2.45
N LEU A 94 -12.03 -1.00 3.11
CA LEU A 94 -12.96 -2.10 2.85
C LEU A 94 -14.28 -1.88 3.60
#